data_AF-A0A925BB53-F1
#
_entry.id   AF-A0A925BB53-F1
#
_cell.length_a   1.000
_cell.length_b   1.000
_cell.length_c   1.000
_cell.angle_alpha   90.00
_cell.angle_beta   90.00
_cell.angle_gamma   90.00
#
_symmetry.space_group_name_H-M   'P 1'
#
loop_
_entity.id
_entity.type
_entity.pdbx_description
1 polymer ?
#
loop_
_entity_poly.entity_id
_entity_poly.type
_entity_poly.pdbx_seq_one_letter_code
_entity_poly.pdbx_strand_id
1 'polypeptide(L)'
;LQTEDTNADGTLTIVAAVRSEDLRRIRSELQEAGLTPSRILPISLAAIAIAAQAGFGAGALVVEQVTGGCTLDVVAGGTVLFSRMTAQMRDLPTEIRRTLTAAGADDLPVVAVNLGDADLPGSLPAADGSLALLHRAPQMFAFELEEDRVNATKRRVSARMRLASLMLASAVLLAVLIWADRSDALAVVRRSEGTWTRQLSRLRSIRNTEIERAQRATAIHTNIERAFEPAQPISDVATVIGDVLPRGAWMTGLNIERGKVLQIRGTALTPDHVARFVDVLGANRRFRDVKLVFANEARIAEKPVVQFNVTAAAVGNLPLPVAAKTAKGAARRTSGSSTAGSTRSSP
;
A
#
# COMPACT_ATOMS: atom_id res chain seq x y z
N LEU A 1 -29.82 -37.58 -25.32
CA LEU A 1 -28.79 -37.06 -26.24
C LEU A 1 -29.39 -35.87 -26.96
N GLN A 2 -28.79 -34.68 -26.79
CA GLN A 2 -29.25 -33.47 -27.48
C GLN A 2 -28.66 -33.51 -28.89
N THR A 3 -29.50 -33.42 -29.91
CA THR A 3 -29.03 -33.41 -31.31
C THR A 3 -28.60 -32.00 -31.70
N GLU A 4 -27.91 -31.87 -32.82
CA GLU A 4 -27.53 -30.56 -33.40
C GLU A 4 -28.74 -29.83 -34.02
N ASP A 5 -29.87 -30.51 -34.16
CA ASP A 5 -31.11 -29.98 -34.72
C ASP A 5 -31.77 -29.02 -33.73
N THR A 6 -31.47 -27.73 -33.90
CA THR A 6 -32.04 -26.62 -33.15
C THR A 6 -32.89 -25.77 -34.08
N ASN A 7 -34.19 -25.72 -33.80
CA ASN A 7 -35.15 -24.91 -34.54
C ASN A 7 -35.79 -23.85 -33.62
N ALA A 8 -36.70 -23.03 -34.18
CA ALA A 8 -37.38 -21.98 -33.43
C ALA A 8 -38.23 -22.53 -32.25
N ASP A 9 -38.57 -23.82 -32.30
CA ASP A 9 -39.40 -24.52 -31.30
C ASP A 9 -38.58 -25.21 -30.21
N GLY A 10 -37.24 -25.27 -30.35
CA GLY A 10 -36.33 -25.79 -29.34
C GLY A 10 -35.22 -26.68 -29.91
N THR A 11 -34.65 -27.53 -29.05
CA THR A 11 -33.64 -28.51 -29.47
C THR A 11 -34.22 -29.91 -29.37
N LEU A 12 -34.08 -30.69 -30.45
CA LEU A 12 -34.49 -32.09 -30.44
C LEU A 12 -33.61 -32.88 -29.46
N THR A 13 -34.27 -33.55 -28.52
CA THR A 13 -33.59 -34.39 -27.51
C THR A 13 -34.07 -35.83 -27.64
N ILE A 14 -33.16 -36.72 -27.98
CA ILE A 14 -33.41 -38.16 -28.00
C ILE A 14 -33.33 -38.68 -26.56
N VAL A 15 -34.44 -39.21 -26.08
CA VAL A 15 -34.55 -39.86 -24.77
C VAL A 15 -34.69 -41.35 -24.99
N ALA A 16 -33.82 -42.13 -24.35
CA ALA A 16 -33.96 -43.56 -24.24
C ALA A 16 -33.91 -43.92 -22.75
N ALA A 17 -34.77 -44.85 -22.35
CA ALA A 17 -34.91 -45.26 -20.97
C ALA A 17 -34.97 -46.78 -20.87
N VAL A 18 -34.42 -47.30 -19.78
CA VAL A 18 -34.52 -48.69 -19.35
C VAL A 18 -34.94 -48.69 -17.89
N ARG A 19 -35.59 -49.75 -17.42
CA ARG A 19 -35.92 -49.86 -15.99
C ARG A 19 -34.61 -49.89 -15.20
N SER A 20 -34.56 -49.12 -14.11
CA SER A 20 -33.36 -49.06 -13.26
C SER A 20 -33.01 -50.42 -12.68
N GLU A 21 -34.02 -51.25 -12.37
CA GLU A 21 -33.86 -52.63 -11.92
C GLU A 21 -33.11 -53.51 -12.92
N ASP A 22 -33.46 -53.44 -14.21
CA ASP A 22 -32.79 -54.20 -15.27
C ASP A 22 -31.32 -53.76 -15.40
N LEU A 23 -31.06 -52.45 -15.35
CA LEU A 23 -29.70 -51.91 -15.43
C LEU A 23 -28.86 -52.31 -14.22
N ARG A 24 -29.44 -52.34 -13.02
CA ARG A 24 -28.78 -52.84 -11.79
C ARG A 24 -28.49 -54.32 -11.90
N ARG A 25 -29.46 -55.13 -12.37
CA ARG A 25 -29.30 -56.56 -12.57
C ARG A 25 -28.18 -56.88 -13.54
N ILE A 26 -28.14 -56.23 -14.71
CA ILE A 26 -27.07 -56.43 -15.70
C ILE A 26 -25.70 -56.12 -15.07
N ARG A 27 -25.60 -55.04 -14.28
CA ARG A 27 -24.36 -54.69 -13.61
C ARG A 27 -23.95 -55.67 -12.52
N SER A 28 -24.90 -56.14 -11.71
CA SER A 28 -24.60 -57.13 -10.67
C SER A 28 -24.14 -58.44 -11.30
N GLU A 29 -24.81 -58.90 -12.36
CA GLU A 29 -24.41 -60.11 -13.11
C GLU A 29 -22.99 -59.98 -13.67
N LEU A 30 -22.66 -58.82 -14.27
CA LEU A 30 -21.30 -58.56 -14.77
C LEU A 30 -20.28 -58.50 -13.64
N GLN A 31 -20.62 -57.84 -12.52
CA GLN A 31 -19.74 -57.73 -11.36
C GLN A 31 -19.50 -59.07 -10.67
N GLU A 32 -20.53 -59.92 -10.56
CA GLU A 32 -20.43 -61.30 -10.07
C GLU A 32 -19.51 -62.14 -10.97
N ALA A 33 -19.52 -61.87 -12.27
CA ALA A 33 -18.57 -62.44 -13.23
C ALA A 33 -17.16 -61.81 -13.17
N GLY A 34 -16.92 -60.84 -12.27
CA GLY A 34 -15.64 -60.14 -12.14
C GLY A 34 -15.37 -59.10 -13.25
N LEU A 35 -16.39 -58.73 -14.01
CA LEU A 35 -16.30 -57.77 -15.11
C LEU A 35 -16.82 -56.40 -14.70
N THR A 36 -16.09 -55.35 -15.09
CA THR A 36 -16.55 -53.96 -14.92
C THR A 36 -16.99 -53.40 -16.27
N PRO A 37 -18.31 -53.25 -16.54
CA PRO A 37 -18.77 -52.70 -17.80
C PRO A 37 -18.29 -51.27 -17.97
N SER A 38 -17.62 -50.99 -19.09
CA SER A 38 -17.30 -49.60 -19.47
C SER A 38 -18.54 -48.85 -19.93
N ARG A 39 -19.46 -49.54 -20.63
CA ARG A 39 -20.71 -49.00 -21.17
C ARG A 39 -21.77 -50.11 -21.21
N ILE A 40 -23.04 -49.73 -21.07
CA ILE A 40 -24.19 -50.62 -21.27
C ILE A 40 -25.04 -50.01 -22.40
N LEU A 41 -25.24 -50.79 -23.46
CA LEU A 41 -25.83 -50.35 -24.73
C LEU A 41 -26.92 -51.33 -25.20
N PRO A 42 -27.96 -50.86 -25.91
CA PRO A 42 -28.84 -51.73 -26.67
C PRO A 42 -28.04 -52.48 -27.74
N ILE A 43 -28.28 -53.79 -27.85
CA ILE A 43 -27.57 -54.64 -28.81
C ILE A 43 -27.82 -54.22 -30.27
N SER A 44 -29.03 -53.70 -30.58
CA SER A 44 -29.41 -53.23 -31.91
C SER A 44 -28.52 -52.10 -32.44
N LEU A 45 -27.81 -51.35 -31.59
CA LEU A 45 -26.86 -50.33 -32.05
C LEU A 45 -25.66 -50.94 -32.79
N ALA A 46 -25.37 -52.22 -32.59
CA ALA A 46 -24.34 -52.93 -33.35
C ALA A 46 -24.73 -53.15 -34.82
N ALA A 47 -26.03 -53.14 -35.15
CA ALA A 47 -26.51 -53.28 -36.53
C ALA A 47 -25.91 -52.20 -37.45
N ILE A 48 -25.66 -50.99 -36.94
CA ILE A 48 -25.00 -49.91 -37.69
C ILE A 48 -23.58 -50.33 -38.10
N ALA A 49 -22.83 -50.92 -37.16
CA ALA A 49 -21.47 -51.38 -37.42
C ALA A 49 -21.45 -52.60 -38.35
N ILE A 50 -22.42 -53.51 -38.21
CA ILE A 50 -22.60 -54.67 -39.10
C ILE A 50 -22.89 -54.22 -40.53
N ALA A 51 -23.87 -53.32 -40.72
CA ALA A 51 -24.22 -52.77 -42.02
C ALA A 51 -23.01 -52.07 -42.67
N ALA A 52 -22.24 -51.30 -41.90
CA ALA A 52 -21.03 -50.66 -42.37
C ALA A 52 -19.92 -51.66 -42.77
N GLN A 53 -19.69 -52.71 -41.98
CA GLN A 53 -18.71 -53.76 -42.28
C GLN A 53 -19.06 -54.56 -43.54
N ALA A 54 -20.36 -54.76 -43.80
CA ALA A 54 -20.86 -55.38 -45.02
C ALA A 54 -20.82 -54.46 -46.26
N GLY A 55 -20.36 -53.21 -46.12
CA GLY A 55 -20.28 -52.24 -47.22
C GLY A 55 -21.55 -51.42 -47.46
N PHE A 56 -22.57 -51.56 -46.60
CA PHE A 56 -23.87 -50.88 -46.71
C PHE A 56 -24.10 -49.84 -45.62
N GLY A 57 -23.09 -49.00 -45.34
CA GLY A 57 -23.20 -47.94 -44.33
C GLY A 57 -24.34 -46.94 -44.60
N ALA A 58 -24.80 -46.82 -45.85
CA ALA A 58 -25.93 -45.98 -46.24
C ALA A 58 -27.30 -46.57 -45.82
N GLY A 59 -27.42 -47.89 -45.74
CA GLY A 59 -28.59 -48.58 -45.23
C GLY A 59 -28.65 -50.06 -45.58
N ALA A 60 -29.13 -50.87 -44.64
CA ALA A 60 -29.31 -52.31 -44.76
C ALA A 60 -30.30 -52.82 -43.71
N LEU A 61 -30.92 -53.97 -43.97
CA LEU A 61 -31.59 -54.75 -42.93
C LEU A 61 -30.61 -55.79 -42.39
N VAL A 62 -30.27 -55.67 -41.10
CA VAL A 62 -29.47 -56.67 -40.41
C VAL A 62 -30.39 -57.69 -39.76
N VAL A 63 -30.19 -58.96 -40.12
CA VAL A 63 -30.92 -60.09 -39.55
C VAL A 63 -29.93 -60.95 -38.80
N GLU A 64 -30.08 -61.02 -37.48
CA GLU A 64 -29.20 -61.81 -36.62
C GLU A 64 -29.99 -62.85 -35.84
N GLN A 65 -29.47 -64.07 -35.80
CA GLN A 65 -29.98 -65.10 -34.92
C GLN A 65 -29.41 -64.93 -33.51
N VAL A 66 -30.29 -64.81 -32.52
CA VAL A 66 -29.96 -64.65 -31.10
C VAL A 66 -30.64 -65.73 -30.26
N THR A 67 -30.21 -65.90 -29.01
CA THR A 67 -30.85 -66.82 -28.07
C THR A 67 -32.31 -66.43 -27.85
N GLY A 68 -33.24 -67.19 -28.43
CA GLY A 68 -34.69 -66.95 -28.32
C GLY A 68 -35.38 -66.43 -29.58
N GLY A 69 -34.66 -66.20 -30.68
CA GLY A 69 -35.28 -65.78 -31.95
C GLY A 69 -34.30 -65.17 -32.95
N CYS A 70 -34.84 -64.37 -33.87
CA CYS A 70 -34.06 -63.52 -34.76
C CYS A 70 -34.38 -62.05 -34.49
N THR A 71 -33.36 -61.20 -34.46
CA THR A 71 -33.51 -59.74 -34.50
C THR A 71 -33.49 -59.26 -35.94
N LEU A 72 -34.33 -58.27 -36.24
CA LEU A 72 -34.41 -57.61 -37.53
C LEU A 72 -34.25 -56.11 -37.27
N ASP A 73 -33.08 -55.58 -37.64
CA ASP A 73 -32.68 -54.20 -37.39
C ASP A 73 -32.50 -53.47 -38.74
N VAL A 74 -33.39 -52.54 -39.03
CA VAL A 74 -33.33 -51.69 -40.23
C VAL A 74 -32.44 -50.50 -39.93
N VAL A 75 -31.34 -50.40 -40.67
CA VAL A 75 -30.38 -49.31 -40.61
C VAL A 75 -30.54 -48.44 -41.85
N ALA A 76 -30.58 -47.12 -41.67
CA ALA A 76 -30.45 -46.17 -42.76
C ALA A 76 -29.74 -44.89 -42.26
N GLY A 77 -28.90 -44.31 -43.12
CA GLY A 77 -28.17 -43.08 -42.80
C GLY A 77 -27.30 -43.18 -41.54
N GLY A 78 -26.75 -44.35 -41.23
CA GLY A 78 -25.97 -44.58 -40.02
C GLY A 78 -26.77 -44.66 -38.71
N THR A 79 -28.09 -44.79 -38.78
CA THR A 79 -28.98 -44.92 -37.61
C THR A 79 -29.89 -46.13 -37.72
N VAL A 80 -30.30 -46.69 -36.58
CA VAL A 80 -31.32 -47.75 -36.54
C VAL A 80 -32.69 -47.09 -36.63
N LEU A 81 -33.41 -47.30 -37.73
CA LEU A 81 -34.76 -46.77 -37.96
C LEU A 81 -35.82 -47.62 -37.27
N PHE A 82 -35.66 -48.93 -37.36
CA PHE A 82 -36.65 -49.88 -36.87
C PHE A 82 -35.93 -51.13 -36.35
N SER A 83 -36.38 -51.65 -35.21
CA SER A 83 -35.80 -52.84 -34.60
C SER A 83 -36.93 -53.71 -34.06
N ARG A 84 -36.89 -55.00 -34.36
CA ARG A 84 -37.84 -55.98 -33.81
C ARG A 84 -37.19 -57.33 -33.60
N MET A 85 -37.79 -58.13 -32.73
CA MET A 85 -37.39 -59.52 -32.49
C MET A 85 -38.57 -60.44 -32.82
N THR A 86 -38.29 -61.53 -33.52
CA THR A 86 -39.28 -62.57 -33.83
C THR A 86 -38.80 -63.92 -33.30
N ALA A 87 -39.68 -64.65 -32.62
CA ALA A 87 -39.38 -65.98 -32.09
C ALA A 87 -39.47 -67.08 -33.18
N GLN A 88 -40.09 -66.77 -34.33
CA GLN A 88 -40.37 -67.75 -35.38
C GLN A 88 -39.39 -67.60 -36.56
N MET A 89 -38.50 -68.57 -36.73
CA MET A 89 -37.55 -68.59 -37.87
C MET A 89 -38.12 -69.23 -39.15
N ARG A 90 -39.28 -69.90 -39.07
CA ARG A 90 -39.83 -70.70 -40.18
C ARG A 90 -40.26 -69.88 -41.40
N ASP A 91 -40.61 -68.61 -41.22
CA ASP A 91 -41.07 -67.73 -42.30
C ASP A 91 -40.32 -66.38 -42.28
N LEU A 92 -39.00 -66.49 -42.16
CA LEU A 92 -38.11 -65.32 -42.09
C LEU A 92 -38.23 -64.38 -43.30
N PRO A 93 -38.42 -64.85 -44.56
CA PRO A 93 -38.62 -63.95 -45.70
C PRO A 93 -39.86 -63.07 -45.57
N THR A 94 -40.97 -63.61 -45.03
CA THR A 94 -42.18 -62.83 -44.79
C THR A 94 -41.99 -61.82 -43.67
N GLU A 95 -41.26 -62.22 -42.61
CA GLU A 95 -40.94 -61.34 -41.50
C GLU A 95 -40.00 -60.20 -41.91
N ILE A 96 -39.04 -60.46 -42.79
CA ILE A 96 -38.18 -59.45 -43.44
C ILE A 96 -39.04 -58.44 -44.20
N ARG A 97 -39.90 -58.90 -45.11
CA ARG A 97 -40.79 -58.00 -45.88
C ARG A 97 -41.67 -57.15 -44.97
N ARG A 98 -42.29 -57.76 -43.95
CA ARG A 98 -43.08 -57.02 -42.95
C ARG A 98 -42.28 -55.96 -42.22
N THR A 99 -41.00 -56.24 -41.93
CA THR A 99 -40.11 -55.29 -41.24
C THR A 99 -39.73 -54.13 -42.14
N LEU A 100 -39.34 -54.41 -43.38
CA LEU A 100 -39.00 -53.40 -44.38
C LEU A 100 -40.17 -52.47 -44.68
N THR A 101 -41.36 -53.04 -44.89
CA THR A 101 -42.59 -52.25 -45.11
C THR A 101 -42.97 -51.42 -43.88
N ALA A 102 -42.84 -51.97 -42.67
CA ALA A 102 -43.10 -51.21 -41.44
C ALA A 102 -42.09 -50.06 -41.23
N ALA A 103 -40.86 -50.23 -41.69
CA ALA A 103 -39.82 -49.20 -41.66
C ALA A 103 -39.88 -48.21 -42.83
N GLY A 104 -40.78 -48.43 -43.81
CA GLY A 104 -40.89 -47.61 -45.02
C GLY A 104 -39.68 -47.72 -45.94
N ALA A 105 -38.98 -48.85 -45.93
CA ALA A 105 -37.71 -49.07 -46.62
C ALA A 105 -37.75 -50.37 -47.44
N ASP A 106 -38.46 -50.37 -48.57
CA ASP A 106 -38.81 -51.62 -49.28
C ASP A 106 -37.64 -52.30 -50.02
N ASP A 107 -36.55 -51.59 -50.34
CA ASP A 107 -35.44 -52.07 -51.19
C ASP A 107 -34.05 -52.10 -50.50
N LEU A 108 -34.00 -52.29 -49.17
CA LEU A 108 -32.71 -52.38 -48.47
C LEU A 108 -32.05 -53.77 -48.63
N PRO A 109 -30.71 -53.82 -48.82
CA PRO A 109 -29.97 -55.07 -48.84
C PRO A 109 -30.05 -55.77 -47.47
N VAL A 110 -30.13 -57.09 -47.49
CA VAL A 110 -30.23 -57.91 -46.27
C VAL A 110 -28.86 -58.46 -45.89
N VAL A 111 -28.43 -58.18 -44.67
CA VAL A 111 -27.17 -58.68 -44.09
C VAL A 111 -27.52 -59.76 -43.07
N ALA A 112 -27.02 -60.96 -43.32
CA ALA A 112 -27.26 -62.15 -42.51
C ALA A 112 -26.12 -62.37 -41.50
N VAL A 113 -26.45 -62.49 -40.22
CA VAL A 113 -25.50 -62.67 -39.12
C VAL A 113 -25.86 -63.93 -38.33
N ASN A 114 -24.95 -64.89 -38.25
CA ASN A 114 -25.08 -66.09 -37.41
C ASN A 114 -26.35 -66.95 -37.64
N LEU A 115 -26.94 -66.94 -38.83
CA LEU A 115 -28.19 -67.66 -39.17
C LEU A 115 -28.07 -69.20 -39.23
N GLY A 116 -26.92 -69.77 -38.87
CA GLY A 116 -26.69 -71.22 -38.92
C GLY A 116 -26.93 -71.79 -40.32
N ASP A 117 -27.74 -72.85 -40.40
CA ASP A 117 -28.14 -73.50 -41.66
C ASP A 117 -29.32 -72.81 -42.37
N ALA A 118 -29.87 -71.72 -41.81
CA ALA A 118 -30.97 -70.98 -42.42
C ALA A 118 -30.43 -70.08 -43.54
N ASP A 119 -30.34 -70.63 -44.75
CA ASP A 119 -29.92 -69.89 -45.92
C ASP A 119 -31.00 -68.87 -46.34
N LEU A 120 -30.62 -67.60 -46.41
CA LEU A 120 -31.45 -66.53 -46.93
C LEU A 120 -30.96 -66.16 -48.33
N PRO A 121 -31.77 -66.42 -49.37
CA PRO A 121 -31.36 -66.15 -50.75
C PRO A 121 -31.10 -64.65 -50.94
N GLY A 122 -29.91 -64.31 -51.41
CA GLY A 122 -29.49 -62.93 -51.67
C GLY A 122 -29.01 -62.15 -50.44
N SER A 123 -28.89 -62.80 -49.28
CA SER A 123 -28.28 -62.18 -48.11
C SER A 123 -26.75 -62.17 -48.19
N LEU A 124 -26.13 -61.16 -47.60
CA LEU A 124 -24.67 -61.06 -47.50
C LEU A 124 -24.23 -61.45 -46.09
N PRO A 125 -23.27 -62.38 -45.94
CA PRO A 125 -22.83 -62.82 -44.64
C PRO A 125 -22.00 -61.74 -43.95
N ALA A 126 -22.28 -61.47 -42.68
CA ALA A 126 -21.39 -60.69 -41.81
C ALA A 126 -20.37 -61.60 -41.12
N ALA A 127 -19.14 -61.11 -40.97
CA ALA A 127 -18.07 -61.87 -40.33
C ALA A 127 -18.20 -61.98 -38.80
N ASP A 128 -18.78 -60.96 -38.16
CA ASP A 128 -18.87 -60.84 -36.71
C ASP A 128 -20.33 -60.60 -36.25
N GLY A 129 -20.68 -61.11 -35.07
CA GLY A 129 -21.99 -60.89 -34.45
C GLY A 129 -22.15 -59.50 -33.80
N SER A 130 -23.40 -59.13 -33.46
CA SER A 130 -23.68 -57.82 -32.86
C SER A 130 -22.91 -57.57 -31.57
N LEU A 131 -22.76 -58.59 -30.72
CA LEU A 131 -22.06 -58.45 -29.46
C LEU A 131 -20.57 -58.10 -29.66
N ALA A 132 -19.93 -58.69 -30.67
CA ALA A 132 -18.53 -58.41 -30.99
C ALA A 132 -18.35 -56.99 -31.53
N LEU A 133 -19.32 -56.48 -32.29
CA LEU A 133 -19.25 -55.16 -32.93
C LEU A 133 -19.85 -54.02 -32.11
N LEU A 134 -20.48 -54.32 -30.97
CA LEU A 134 -21.10 -53.33 -30.10
C LEU A 134 -20.12 -52.25 -29.62
N HIS A 135 -18.83 -52.55 -29.52
CA HIS A 135 -17.80 -51.57 -29.16
C HIS A 135 -17.66 -50.44 -30.20
N ARG A 136 -18.00 -50.70 -31.47
CA ARG A 136 -17.97 -49.74 -32.58
C ARG A 136 -19.24 -48.89 -32.67
N ALA A 137 -20.26 -49.18 -31.86
CA ALA A 137 -21.47 -48.37 -31.79
C ALA A 137 -21.13 -46.91 -31.39
N PRO A 138 -21.99 -45.93 -31.78
CA PRO A 138 -21.76 -44.52 -31.50
C PRO A 138 -21.39 -44.26 -30.04
N GLN A 139 -20.26 -43.57 -29.81
CA GLN A 139 -19.72 -43.38 -28.46
C GLN A 139 -20.57 -42.48 -27.55
N MET A 140 -21.54 -41.77 -28.12
CA MET A 140 -22.30 -40.72 -27.43
C MET A 140 -23.47 -41.25 -26.59
N PHE A 141 -23.79 -42.55 -26.68
CA PHE A 141 -24.90 -43.15 -25.96
C PHE A 141 -24.40 -44.19 -24.96
N ALA A 142 -24.93 -44.19 -23.74
CA ALA A 142 -24.78 -45.25 -22.75
C ALA A 142 -25.90 -45.13 -21.71
N PHE A 143 -26.41 -46.27 -21.23
CA PHE A 143 -27.31 -46.26 -20.08
C PHE A 143 -26.53 -46.05 -18.78
N GLU A 144 -26.93 -45.02 -18.04
CA GLU A 144 -26.36 -44.67 -16.75
C GLU A 144 -27.45 -44.72 -15.67
N LEU A 145 -27.09 -45.20 -14.47
CA LEU A 145 -27.95 -45.06 -13.30
C LEU A 145 -27.88 -43.60 -12.82
N GLU A 146 -29.01 -43.07 -12.39
CA GLU A 146 -29.08 -41.73 -11.80
C GLU A 146 -28.10 -41.58 -10.61
N GLU A 147 -27.99 -42.63 -9.80
CA GLU A 147 -27.08 -42.71 -8.66
C GLU A 147 -25.62 -42.47 -9.06
N ASP A 148 -25.17 -43.02 -10.19
CA ASP A 148 -23.80 -42.82 -10.67
C ASP A 148 -23.57 -41.39 -11.12
N ARG A 149 -24.55 -40.80 -11.80
CA ARG A 149 -24.48 -39.42 -12.26
C ARG A 149 -24.40 -38.46 -11.06
N VAL A 150 -25.21 -38.71 -10.03
CA VAL A 150 -25.16 -37.95 -8.77
C VAL A 150 -23.82 -38.16 -8.06
N ASN A 151 -23.30 -39.39 -8.02
CA ASN A 151 -22.02 -39.67 -7.39
C ASN A 151 -20.84 -39.04 -8.15
N ALA A 152 -20.87 -39.05 -9.47
CA ALA A 152 -19.86 -38.43 -10.32
C ALA A 152 -19.83 -36.90 -10.14
N THR A 153 -21.01 -36.27 -10.07
CA THR A 153 -21.11 -34.83 -9.79
C THR A 153 -20.62 -34.49 -8.38
N LYS A 154 -21.00 -35.25 -7.35
CA LYS A 154 -20.48 -35.11 -5.98
C LYS A 154 -18.96 -35.27 -5.90
N ARG A 155 -18.38 -36.23 -6.62
CA ARG A 155 -16.92 -36.42 -6.71
C ARG A 155 -16.23 -35.23 -7.35
N ARG A 156 -16.78 -34.67 -8.44
CA ARG A 156 -16.23 -33.47 -9.08
C ARG A 156 -16.28 -32.25 -8.17
N VAL A 157 -17.39 -32.06 -7.45
CA VAL A 157 -17.56 -30.95 -6.49
C VAL A 157 -16.57 -31.09 -5.32
N SER A 158 -16.48 -32.28 -4.72
CA SER A 158 -15.54 -32.52 -3.61
C SER A 158 -14.08 -32.37 -4.02
N ALA A 159 -13.70 -32.80 -5.23
CA ALA A 159 -12.35 -32.58 -5.75
C ALA A 159 -12.03 -31.07 -5.92
N ARG A 160 -12.99 -30.29 -6.44
CA ARG A 160 -12.85 -28.82 -6.55
C ARG A 160 -12.75 -28.15 -5.19
N MET A 161 -13.55 -28.58 -4.21
CA MET A 161 -13.50 -28.06 -2.85
C MET A 161 -12.15 -28.36 -2.17
N ARG A 162 -11.61 -29.58 -2.35
CA ARG A 162 -10.27 -29.92 -1.85
C ARG A 162 -9.20 -29.01 -2.46
N LEU A 163 -9.20 -28.82 -3.77
CA LEU A 163 -8.27 -27.92 -4.44
C LEU A 163 -8.41 -26.48 -3.93
N ALA A 164 -9.64 -25.97 -3.80
CA ALA A 164 -9.90 -24.65 -3.27
C ALA A 164 -9.38 -24.47 -1.83
N SER A 165 -9.55 -25.49 -0.98
CA SER A 165 -9.03 -25.47 0.39
C SER A 165 -7.50 -25.45 0.46
N LEU A 166 -6.82 -26.18 -0.44
CA LEU A 166 -5.36 -26.16 -0.54
C LEU A 166 -4.86 -24.81 -1.05
N MET A 167 -5.56 -24.20 -2.01
CA MET A 167 -5.24 -22.85 -2.50
C MET A 167 -5.40 -21.80 -1.40
N LEU A 168 -6.48 -21.87 -0.61
CA LEU A 168 -6.68 -20.98 0.54
C LEU A 168 -5.55 -21.14 1.57
N ALA A 169 -5.19 -22.38 1.93
CA ALA A 169 -4.11 -22.64 2.87
C ALA A 169 -2.76 -22.09 2.36
N SER A 170 -2.47 -22.26 1.05
CA SER A 170 -1.26 -21.72 0.44
C SER A 170 -1.22 -20.18 0.45
N ALA A 171 -2.36 -19.52 0.21
CA ALA A 171 -2.46 -18.07 0.26
C ALA A 171 -2.23 -17.53 1.67
N VAL A 172 -2.76 -18.19 2.71
CA VAL A 172 -2.53 -17.82 4.11
C VAL A 172 -1.05 -17.96 4.49
N LEU A 173 -0.39 -19.05 4.07
CA LEU A 173 1.04 -19.24 4.32
C LEU A 173 1.90 -18.14 3.67
N LEU A 174 1.59 -17.78 2.41
CA LEU A 174 2.24 -16.67 1.72
C LEU A 174 2.03 -15.33 2.45
N ALA A 175 0.81 -15.06 2.91
CA ALA A 175 0.52 -13.84 3.66
C ALA A 175 1.32 -13.75 4.98
N VAL A 176 1.45 -14.87 5.70
CA VAL A 176 2.26 -14.94 6.92
C VAL A 176 3.73 -14.69 6.63
N LEU A 177 4.27 -15.26 5.56
CA LEU A 177 5.67 -15.08 5.16
C LEU A 177 5.97 -13.62 4.77
N ILE A 178 5.09 -13.00 3.97
CA ILE A 178 5.20 -11.58 3.59
C ILE A 178 5.11 -10.70 4.84
N TRP A 179 4.23 -11.03 5.79
CA TRP A 179 4.11 -10.28 7.03
C TRP A 179 5.38 -10.37 7.88
N ALA A 180 5.98 -11.55 8.01
CA ALA A 180 7.23 -11.75 8.74
C ALA A 180 8.37 -10.93 8.12
N ASP A 181 8.58 -11.02 6.80
CA ASP A 181 9.62 -10.26 6.09
C ASP A 181 9.43 -8.74 6.23
N ARG A 182 8.18 -8.27 6.08
CA ARG A 182 7.85 -6.86 6.26
C ARG A 182 8.04 -6.41 7.71
N SER A 183 7.78 -7.27 8.69
CA SER A 183 7.98 -6.96 10.10
C SER A 183 9.46 -6.79 10.44
N ASP A 184 10.34 -7.62 9.87
CA ASP A 184 11.79 -7.52 10.02
C ASP A 184 12.33 -6.26 9.34
N ALA A 185 11.88 -5.96 8.12
CA ALA A 185 12.24 -4.73 7.42
C ALA A 185 11.84 -3.48 8.22
N LEU A 186 10.64 -3.47 8.79
CA LEU A 186 10.18 -2.37 9.66
C LEU A 186 11.00 -2.27 10.95
N ALA A 187 11.43 -3.40 11.53
CA ALA A 187 12.29 -3.40 12.70
C ALA A 187 13.66 -2.76 12.41
N VAL A 188 14.24 -3.00 11.22
CA VAL A 188 15.49 -2.36 10.78
C VAL A 188 15.32 -0.84 10.64
N VAL A 189 14.23 -0.38 10.02
CA VAL A 189 13.94 1.06 9.87
C VAL A 189 13.76 1.74 11.23
N ARG A 190 13.04 1.13 12.17
CA ARG A 190 12.89 1.69 13.53
C ARG A 190 14.23 1.83 14.26
N ARG A 191 15.15 0.88 14.06
CA ARG A 191 16.51 0.97 14.63
C ARG A 191 17.29 2.13 14.03
N SER A 192 17.19 2.36 12.72
CA SER A 192 17.90 3.47 12.06
C SER A 192 17.32 4.84 12.46
N GLU A 193 16.00 4.97 12.59
CA GLU A 193 15.34 6.20 13.10
C GLU A 193 15.84 6.58 14.51
N GLY A 194 16.04 5.59 15.38
CA GLY A 194 16.62 5.80 16.71
C GLY A 194 18.04 6.38 16.68
N THR A 195 18.85 5.99 15.70
CA THR A 195 20.20 6.58 15.52
C THR A 195 20.14 8.00 14.96
N TRP A 196 19.23 8.24 14.00
CA TRP A 196 19.09 9.54 13.35
C TRP A 196 18.56 10.60 14.32
N THR A 197 17.56 10.24 15.13
CA THR A 197 17.02 11.13 16.17
C THR A 197 18.07 11.52 17.21
N ARG A 198 18.94 10.59 17.62
CA ARG A 198 20.09 10.86 18.51
C ARG A 198 21.12 11.80 17.87
N GLN A 199 21.44 11.60 16.59
CA GLN A 199 22.35 12.49 15.87
C GLN A 199 21.74 13.89 15.73
N LEU A 200 20.45 13.97 15.41
CA LEU A 200 19.74 15.24 15.28
C LEU A 200 19.66 15.99 16.62
N SER A 201 19.39 15.30 17.73
CA SER A 201 19.40 15.92 19.06
C SER A 201 20.80 16.40 19.45
N ARG A 202 21.85 15.64 19.13
CA ARG A 202 23.24 16.05 19.36
C ARG A 202 23.60 17.29 18.54
N LEU A 203 23.27 17.33 17.25
CA LEU A 203 23.52 18.49 16.39
C LEU A 203 22.74 19.73 16.87
N ARG A 204 21.48 19.58 17.30
CA ARG A 204 20.70 20.67 17.89
C ARG A 204 21.34 21.20 19.17
N SER A 205 21.83 20.30 20.04
CA SER A 205 22.52 20.72 21.27
C SER A 205 23.80 21.51 20.98
N ILE A 206 24.61 21.05 20.01
CA ILE A 206 25.83 21.75 19.57
C ILE A 206 25.47 23.13 19.01
N ARG A 207 24.48 23.20 18.11
CA ARG A 207 23.99 24.48 17.57
C ARG A 207 23.58 25.44 18.68
N ASN A 208 22.81 24.98 19.66
CA ASN A 208 22.36 25.84 20.76
C ASN A 208 23.54 26.34 21.59
N THR A 209 24.53 25.48 21.88
CA THR A 209 25.73 25.92 22.60
C THR A 209 26.55 26.95 21.83
N GLU A 210 26.64 26.84 20.50
CA GLU A 210 27.34 27.83 19.68
C GLU A 210 26.55 29.15 19.56
N ILE A 211 25.22 29.09 19.47
CA ILE A 211 24.37 30.29 19.52
C ILE A 211 24.54 31.01 20.85
N GLU A 212 24.54 30.28 21.98
CA GLU A 212 24.79 30.88 23.29
C GLU A 212 26.17 31.52 23.39
N ARG A 213 27.22 30.88 22.84
CA ARG A 213 28.58 31.43 22.79
C ARG A 213 28.62 32.72 21.96
N ALA A 214 28.00 32.72 20.78
CA ALA A 214 27.91 33.89 19.92
C ALA A 214 27.16 35.04 20.61
N GLN A 215 26.04 34.75 21.27
CA GLN A 215 25.28 35.75 22.05
C GLN A 215 26.08 36.33 23.22
N ARG A 216 26.88 35.51 23.91
CA ARG A 216 27.78 36.00 24.96
C ARG A 216 28.86 36.91 24.39
N ALA A 217 29.46 36.53 23.27
CA ALA A 217 30.49 37.33 22.61
C ALA A 217 29.94 38.70 22.15
N THR A 218 28.74 38.73 21.54
CA THR A 218 28.09 39.99 21.14
C THR A 218 27.71 40.84 22.36
N ALA A 219 27.18 40.25 23.43
CA ALA A 219 26.89 40.98 24.66
C ALA A 219 28.15 41.61 25.27
N ILE A 220 29.28 40.89 25.31
CA ILE A 220 30.57 41.41 25.76
C ILE A 220 31.01 42.58 24.86
N HIS A 221 30.95 42.41 23.54
CA HIS A 221 31.32 43.46 22.57
C HIS A 221 30.51 44.75 22.79
N THR A 222 29.19 44.63 22.85
CA THR A 222 28.31 45.80 23.06
C THR A 222 28.55 46.50 24.40
N ASN A 223 28.90 45.76 25.45
CA ASN A 223 29.26 46.34 26.74
C ASN A 223 30.61 47.07 26.68
N ILE A 224 31.58 46.53 25.95
CA ILE A 224 32.88 47.17 25.72
C ILE A 224 32.68 48.47 24.91
N GLU A 225 31.96 48.42 23.79
CA GLU A 225 31.65 49.62 22.99
C GLU A 225 31.01 50.72 23.84
N ARG A 226 29.98 50.39 24.63
CA ARG A 226 29.34 51.35 25.57
C ARG A 226 30.29 51.88 26.64
N ALA A 227 31.26 51.09 27.09
CA ALA A 227 32.23 51.53 28.10
C ALA A 227 33.28 52.48 27.51
N PHE A 228 33.64 52.30 26.22
CA PHE A 228 34.67 53.06 25.53
C PHE A 228 34.16 54.22 24.67
N GLU A 229 32.85 54.44 24.59
CA GLU A 229 32.29 55.70 24.11
C GLU A 229 32.24 56.75 25.25
N PRO A 230 33.06 57.80 25.21
CA PRO A 230 32.64 59.14 25.54
C PRO A 230 32.33 59.91 24.25
N ALA A 231 31.25 60.69 24.22
CA ALA A 231 30.95 61.54 23.06
C ALA A 231 32.02 62.64 22.81
N GLN A 232 32.95 62.87 23.76
CA GLN A 232 34.08 63.77 23.63
C GLN A 232 35.32 63.21 24.35
N PRO A 233 36.48 63.06 23.69
CA PRO A 233 37.72 62.64 24.36
C PRO A 233 38.20 63.72 25.34
N ILE A 234 38.75 63.31 26.49
CA ILE A 234 39.21 64.21 27.56
C ILE A 234 40.25 65.22 27.04
N SER A 235 41.09 64.79 26.10
CA SER A 235 42.08 65.65 25.45
C SER A 235 41.44 66.83 24.72
N ASP A 236 40.30 66.62 24.04
CA ASP A 236 39.59 67.64 23.27
C ASP A 236 38.85 68.62 24.19
N VAL A 237 38.38 68.15 25.35
CA VAL A 237 37.83 69.04 26.39
C VAL A 237 38.93 69.93 26.97
N ALA A 238 40.11 69.37 27.24
CA ALA A 238 41.24 70.12 27.78
C ALA A 238 41.81 71.15 26.80
N THR A 239 41.90 70.83 25.50
CA THR A 239 42.36 71.78 24.47
C THR A 239 41.45 72.98 24.35
N VAL A 240 40.13 72.77 24.32
CA VAL A 240 39.16 73.88 24.21
C VAL A 240 39.25 74.82 25.41
N ILE A 241 39.47 74.31 26.62
CA ILE A 241 39.65 75.14 27.83
C ILE A 241 40.95 75.95 27.74
N GLY A 242 42.02 75.33 27.22
CA GLY A 242 43.29 75.99 26.98
C GLY A 242 43.18 77.14 25.97
N ASP A 243 42.48 76.92 24.85
CA ASP A 243 42.31 77.91 23.79
C ASP A 243 41.48 79.12 24.22
N VAL A 244 40.54 78.92 25.14
CA VAL A 244 39.65 79.97 25.68
C VAL A 244 40.33 80.82 26.77
N LEU A 245 41.48 80.39 27.27
CA LEU A 245 42.15 81.05 28.38
C LEU A 245 42.72 82.42 27.96
N PRO A 246 42.33 83.54 28.62
CA PRO A 246 42.83 84.85 28.24
C PRO A 246 44.31 85.03 28.57
N ARG A 247 45.02 85.82 27.76
CA ARG A 247 46.41 86.23 28.05
C ARG A 247 46.43 86.97 29.40
N GLY A 248 47.09 86.38 30.40
CA GLY A 248 47.10 86.88 31.78
C GLY A 248 46.39 85.98 32.80
N ALA A 249 45.81 84.86 32.37
CA ALA A 249 45.41 83.76 33.24
C ALA A 249 46.19 82.48 32.90
N TRP A 250 46.39 81.61 33.88
CA TRP A 250 46.94 80.26 33.70
C TRP A 250 46.14 79.24 34.52
N MET A 251 46.01 78.04 33.97
CA MET A 251 45.33 76.93 34.64
C MET A 251 46.31 76.21 35.57
N THR A 252 45.89 75.92 36.79
CA THR A 252 46.68 75.21 37.81
C THR A 252 46.20 73.78 38.04
N GLY A 253 44.95 73.47 37.67
CA GLY A 253 44.42 72.12 37.73
C GLY A 253 43.13 71.95 36.96
N LEU A 254 42.93 70.75 36.42
CA LEU A 254 41.74 70.35 35.70
C LEU A 254 41.29 68.99 36.24
N ASN A 255 40.11 68.91 36.87
CA ASN A 255 39.55 67.64 37.32
C ASN A 255 38.35 67.27 36.45
N ILE A 256 38.50 66.17 35.70
CA ILE A 256 37.47 65.63 34.81
C ILE A 256 37.19 64.18 35.22
N GLU A 257 35.98 63.91 35.69
CA GLU A 257 35.53 62.55 36.02
C GLU A 257 34.22 62.23 35.29
N ARG A 258 34.03 60.96 34.88
CA ARG A 258 32.83 60.56 34.13
C ARG A 258 31.56 60.75 34.97
N GLY A 259 30.58 61.49 34.46
CA GLY A 259 29.30 61.76 35.14
C GLY A 259 29.36 62.79 36.27
N LYS A 260 30.50 63.45 36.50
CA LYS A 260 30.64 64.55 37.48
C LYS A 260 30.88 65.88 36.77
N VAL A 261 30.64 66.98 37.50
CA VAL A 261 30.95 68.33 37.02
C VAL A 261 32.46 68.49 36.86
N LEU A 262 32.86 69.09 35.75
CA LEU A 262 34.22 69.52 35.45
C LEU A 262 34.62 70.61 36.44
N GLN A 263 35.81 70.52 37.01
CA GLN A 263 36.38 71.57 37.86
C GLN A 263 37.65 72.12 37.23
N ILE A 264 37.67 73.43 36.96
CA ILE A 264 38.80 74.15 36.37
C ILE A 264 39.34 75.10 37.45
N ARG A 265 40.60 74.91 37.83
CA ARG A 265 41.30 75.75 38.80
C ARG A 265 42.38 76.54 38.09
N GLY A 266 42.50 77.82 38.42
CA GLY A 266 43.49 78.69 37.80
C GLY A 266 43.76 79.95 38.59
N THR A 267 44.63 80.76 38.03
CA THR A 267 45.07 82.04 38.56
C THR A 267 45.11 83.07 37.45
N ALA A 268 44.64 84.28 37.72
CA ALA A 268 44.61 85.38 36.78
C ALA A 268 45.27 86.64 37.36
N LEU A 269 45.79 87.52 36.50
CA LEU A 269 46.39 88.78 36.92
C LEU A 269 45.35 89.81 37.38
N THR A 270 44.14 89.77 36.83
CA THR A 270 43.05 90.70 37.17
C THR A 270 41.72 89.96 37.27
N PRO A 271 40.75 90.46 38.06
CA PRO A 271 39.39 89.92 38.11
C PRO A 271 38.70 89.92 36.74
N ASP A 272 38.98 90.91 35.90
CA ASP A 272 38.40 91.04 34.54
C ASP A 272 38.76 89.85 33.65
N HIS A 273 39.97 89.30 33.80
CA HIS A 273 40.37 88.10 33.06
C HIS A 273 39.56 86.87 33.48
N VAL A 274 39.17 86.75 34.74
CA VAL A 274 38.33 85.64 35.23
C VAL A 274 36.91 85.78 34.69
N ALA A 275 36.33 86.99 34.71
CA ALA A 275 35.01 87.25 34.17
C ALA A 275 34.93 86.91 32.67
N ARG A 276 35.89 87.40 31.87
CA ARG A 276 35.98 87.06 30.43
C ARG A 276 36.14 85.57 30.19
N PHE A 277 36.93 84.88 31.01
CA PHE A 277 37.11 83.44 30.87
C PHE A 277 35.80 82.68 31.11
N VAL A 278 35.03 83.04 32.14
CA VAL A 278 33.73 82.44 32.43
C VAL A 278 32.72 82.72 31.30
N ASP A 279 32.69 83.95 30.78
CA ASP A 279 31.76 84.33 29.70
C ASP A 279 32.05 83.58 28.40
N VAL A 280 33.33 83.50 27.99
CA VAL A 280 33.72 82.79 26.76
C VAL A 280 33.51 81.29 26.92
N LEU A 281 33.78 80.74 28.10
CA LEU A 281 33.52 79.33 28.39
C LEU A 281 32.01 79.03 28.41
N GLY A 282 31.19 79.95 28.92
CA GLY A 282 29.72 79.86 28.93
C GLY A 282 29.08 80.02 27.55
N ALA A 283 29.70 80.78 26.65
CA ALA A 283 29.27 80.90 25.25
C ALA A 283 29.59 79.65 24.41
N ASN A 284 30.49 78.79 24.86
CA ASN A 284 30.89 77.61 24.13
C ASN A 284 29.87 76.47 24.30
N ARG A 285 29.28 76.01 23.18
CA ARG A 285 28.27 74.94 23.15
C ARG A 285 28.72 73.60 23.75
N ARG A 286 30.02 73.40 23.96
CA ARG A 286 30.59 72.17 24.55
C ARG A 286 30.45 72.12 26.08
N PHE A 287 30.18 73.25 26.73
CA PHE A 287 30.00 73.35 28.17
C PHE A 287 28.59 73.84 28.49
N ARG A 288 27.99 73.29 29.54
CA ARG A 288 26.73 73.75 30.13
C ARG A 288 26.97 74.10 31.59
N ASP A 289 26.09 74.92 32.16
CA ASP A 289 26.10 75.26 33.58
C ASP A 289 27.46 75.77 34.10
N VAL A 290 28.12 76.61 33.29
CA VAL A 290 29.39 77.23 33.68
C VAL A 290 29.13 78.19 34.84
N LYS A 291 29.75 77.94 35.99
CA LYS A 291 29.60 78.72 37.22
C LYS A 291 30.95 78.99 37.83
N LEU A 292 31.19 80.25 38.19
CA LEU A 292 32.32 80.64 39.03
C LEU A 292 31.97 80.24 40.47
N VAL A 293 32.74 79.31 41.05
CA VAL A 293 32.52 78.85 42.43
C VAL A 293 33.12 79.84 43.42
N PHE A 294 34.33 80.33 43.14
CA PHE A 294 34.98 81.40 43.91
C PHE A 294 36.06 82.10 43.07
N ALA A 295 36.35 83.35 43.44
CA ALA A 295 37.49 84.12 42.97
C ALA A 295 38.05 84.92 44.16
N ASN A 296 39.26 84.57 44.61
CA ASN A 296 39.89 85.15 45.78
C ASN A 296 41.17 85.90 45.38
N GLU A 297 41.33 87.12 45.87
CA GLU A 297 42.60 87.85 45.74
C GLU A 297 43.67 87.20 46.63
N ALA A 298 44.83 86.95 46.04
CA ALA A 298 45.99 86.41 46.71
C ALA A 298 47.23 87.20 46.27
N ARG A 299 48.28 87.19 47.10
CA ARG A 299 49.59 87.73 46.71
C ARG A 299 50.55 86.57 46.49
N ILE A 300 51.09 86.46 45.28
CA ILE A 300 52.16 85.50 44.96
C ILE A 300 53.42 86.32 44.67
N ALA A 301 54.45 86.19 45.51
CA ALA A 301 55.70 86.94 45.39
C ALA A 301 55.47 88.46 45.22
N GLU A 302 54.67 89.04 46.14
CA GLU A 302 54.30 90.47 46.20
C GLU A 302 53.44 91.01 45.04
N LYS A 303 53.12 90.20 44.02
CA LYS A 303 52.18 90.57 42.97
C LYS A 303 50.75 90.15 43.32
N PRO A 304 49.75 91.04 43.24
CA PRO A 304 48.35 90.66 43.41
C PRO A 304 47.90 89.79 42.22
N VAL A 305 47.28 88.67 42.52
CA VAL A 305 46.68 87.73 41.56
C VAL A 305 45.33 87.25 42.10
N VAL A 306 44.46 86.78 41.22
CA VAL A 306 43.16 86.24 41.58
C VAL A 306 43.17 84.73 41.36
N GLN A 307 43.01 83.96 42.42
CA GLN A 307 42.80 82.51 42.35
C GLN A 307 41.33 82.22 42.09
N PHE A 308 41.02 81.42 41.07
CA PHE A 308 39.64 81.10 40.70
C PHE A 308 39.40 79.61 40.56
N ASN A 309 38.15 79.21 40.78
CA ASN A 309 37.64 77.88 40.48
C ASN A 309 36.31 77.97 39.74
N VAL A 310 36.27 77.42 38.54
CA VAL A 310 35.10 77.40 37.66
C VAL A 310 34.63 75.96 37.52
N THR A 311 33.34 75.73 37.76
CA THR A 311 32.70 74.46 37.48
C THR A 311 31.92 74.54 36.18
N ALA A 312 31.94 73.47 35.39
CA ALA A 312 31.12 73.34 34.19
C ALA A 312 30.65 71.89 34.01
N ALA A 313 29.61 71.66 33.22
CA ALA A 313 29.20 70.33 32.79
C ALA A 313 29.59 70.14 31.31
N ALA A 314 30.54 69.24 31.04
CA ALA A 314 30.90 68.89 29.67
C ALA A 314 29.74 68.13 29.00
N VAL A 315 29.32 68.59 27.82
CA VAL A 315 28.23 67.96 27.07
C VAL A 315 28.66 66.56 26.61
N GLY A 316 27.90 65.54 27.00
CA GLY A 316 28.21 64.13 26.69
C GLY A 316 28.89 63.35 27.83
N ASN A 317 29.17 64.00 28.97
CA ASN A 317 29.70 63.33 30.15
C ASN A 317 28.60 62.66 31.01
N LEU A 318 27.94 61.64 30.46
CA LEU A 318 26.84 60.93 31.13
C LEU A 318 27.36 59.88 32.13
N PRO A 319 26.69 59.69 33.29
CA PRO A 319 27.03 58.59 34.20
C PRO A 319 26.73 57.25 33.53
N LEU A 320 27.61 56.26 33.76
CA LEU A 320 27.36 54.89 33.29
C LEU A 320 26.06 54.38 33.93
N PRO A 321 25.10 53.83 33.15
CA PRO A 321 23.94 53.18 33.73
C PRO A 321 24.43 52.00 34.58
N VAL A 322 24.11 52.03 35.88
CA VAL A 322 24.39 50.91 36.78
C VAL A 322 23.67 49.69 36.21
N ALA A 323 24.40 48.59 35.98
CA ALA A 323 23.83 47.38 35.42
C ALA A 323 22.62 46.94 36.25
N ALA A 324 21.43 46.93 35.64
CA ALA A 324 20.21 46.48 36.30
C ALA A 324 20.41 45.02 36.74
N LYS A 325 20.34 44.77 38.05
CA LYS A 325 20.30 43.41 38.60
C LYS A 325 19.09 42.70 37.99
N THR A 326 19.34 41.79 37.06
CA THR A 326 18.32 40.89 36.53
C THR A 326 17.89 39.94 37.65
N ALA A 327 16.71 40.19 38.21
CA ALA A 327 16.06 39.26 39.13
C ALA A 327 15.78 37.95 38.38
N LYS A 328 16.58 36.91 38.66
CA LYS A 328 16.32 35.56 38.18
C LYS A 328 15.04 35.04 38.84
N GLY A 329 13.98 34.95 38.04
CA GLY A 329 12.72 34.31 38.41
C GLY A 329 12.93 32.84 38.77
N ALA A 330 12.46 32.48 39.96
CA ALA A 330 12.25 31.11 40.37
C ALA A 330 10.97 30.58 39.70
N ALA A 331 11.12 29.80 38.63
CA ALA A 331 10.04 28.97 38.10
C ALA A 331 10.23 27.54 38.62
N ARG A 332 9.62 27.26 39.79
CA ARG A 332 9.54 25.93 40.39
C ARG A 332 8.34 25.19 39.77
N ARG A 333 8.65 24.03 39.17
CA ARG A 333 7.73 23.01 38.65
C ARG A 333 6.57 22.70 39.60
N THR A 334 5.35 22.72 39.07
CA THR A 334 4.20 21.95 39.58
C THR A 334 3.74 20.98 38.48
N SER A 335 4.17 19.72 38.58
CA SER A 335 3.56 18.60 37.88
C SER A 335 2.48 18.03 38.80
N GLY A 336 1.21 18.34 38.51
CA GLY A 336 0.05 17.72 39.14
C GLY A 336 -0.58 16.71 38.17
N SER A 337 -0.57 15.45 38.59
CA SER A 337 -1.12 14.26 37.94
C SER A 337 -2.59 14.42 37.51
N SER A 338 -2.91 14.09 36.25
CA SER A 338 -4.26 13.64 35.90
C SER A 338 -4.26 12.11 35.78
N THR A 339 -4.80 11.48 36.81
CA THR A 339 -5.18 10.07 36.80
C THR A 339 -6.61 10.01 36.28
N ALA A 340 -6.80 9.74 34.99
CA ALA A 340 -8.13 9.48 34.42
C ALA A 340 -8.40 7.98 34.48
N GLY A 341 -9.17 7.58 35.49
CA GLY A 341 -9.67 6.23 35.67
C GLY A 341 -10.80 5.91 34.70
N SER A 342 -10.63 4.77 34.04
CA SER A 342 -11.66 3.84 33.54
C SER A 342 -12.93 3.81 34.39
N THR A 343 -14.11 3.86 33.74
CA THR A 343 -15.14 2.82 33.91
C THR A 343 -16.11 2.81 32.73
N ARG A 344 -16.27 1.59 32.21
CA ARG A 344 -17.15 1.15 31.13
C ARG A 344 -18.28 0.36 31.79
N SER A 345 -19.54 0.66 31.52
CA SER A 345 -20.64 -0.31 31.60
C SER A 345 -21.94 0.29 31.05
N SER A 346 -22.43 -0.26 29.95
CA SER A 346 -23.85 -0.25 29.58
C SER A 346 -24.23 -1.71 29.26
N PRO A 347 -25.37 -2.21 29.74
CA PRO A 347 -26.03 -3.37 29.15
C PRO A 347 -26.63 -3.04 27.78
#